data_AF-A0A518G2T4-F1
#
_entry.id   AF-A0A518G2T4-F1
#
_cell.length_a   1.000
_cell.length_b   1.000
_cell.length_c   1.000
_cell.angle_alpha   90.00
_cell.angle_beta   90.00
_cell.angle_gamma   90.00
#
_symmetry.space_group_name_H-M   'P 1'
#
loop_
_entity.id
_entity.type
_entity.pdbx_description
1 polymer ?
#
loop_
_entity_poly.entity_id
_entity_poly.type
_entity_poly.pdbx_seq_one_letter_code
_entity_poly.pdbx_strand_id
1 'polypeptide(L)'
;MLTERAIRRRQSKKEGQAKAKLWLQTASHQECLKIANGGYDYGVTLSELRTTGLHIPHSQDRDYSWGFVKQVKSKVYHSLHKARRRPEPQWDNLLAILHNIRVGDRSNAHEHAIASILHALFTSSLGEPQMQVNIHGGRKRIDITYRNQAIGGFFKWLARHYKAQHVFVECKNYNPDPANPELDQLSGRFSPLRGQFGLLICRSISDKSLIAQRCRDTALDHRGFIVCLDDNDLCDLIQARGSLTVDPFSLLRQRFDNLIM
;
A
#
# COMPACT_ATOMS: atom_id res chain seq x y z
N MET A 1 44.65 -8.16 -14.48
CA MET A 1 44.84 -7.14 -13.42
C MET A 1 43.67 -6.17 -13.46
N LEU A 2 43.03 -5.87 -12.33
CA LEU A 2 41.99 -4.85 -12.28
C LEU A 2 42.65 -3.47 -12.39
N THR A 3 42.13 -2.59 -13.24
CA THR A 3 42.63 -1.21 -13.38
C THR A 3 42.54 -0.47 -12.04
N GLU A 4 43.44 0.49 -11.78
CA GLU A 4 43.42 1.28 -10.54
C GLU A 4 42.06 1.95 -10.27
N ARG A 5 41.33 2.32 -11.34
CA ARG A 5 39.95 2.81 -11.26
C ARG A 5 38.98 1.77 -10.68
N ALA A 6 39.11 0.50 -11.05
CA ALA A 6 38.26 -0.58 -10.53
C ALA A 6 38.57 -0.90 -9.06
N ILE A 7 39.83 -0.75 -8.64
CA ILE A 7 40.25 -0.93 -7.24
C ILE A 7 39.71 0.21 -6.37
N ARG A 8 39.87 1.47 -6.80
CA ARG A 8 39.32 2.64 -6.10
C ARG A 8 37.79 2.59 -5.99
N ARG A 9 37.09 2.15 -7.04
CA ARG A 9 35.62 1.94 -6.99
C ARG A 9 35.23 0.87 -5.98
N ARG A 10 35.98 -0.25 -5.88
CA ARG A 10 35.71 -1.31 -4.90
C ARG A 10 35.98 -0.87 -3.46
N GLN A 11 37.02 -0.08 -3.23
CA GLN A 11 37.33 0.48 -1.90
C GLN A 11 36.27 1.49 -1.46
N SER A 12 35.92 2.44 -2.33
CA SER A 12 34.84 3.41 -2.06
C SER A 12 33.50 2.74 -1.75
N LYS A 13 33.16 1.63 -2.44
CA LYS A 13 31.96 0.84 -2.15
C LYS A 13 31.98 0.19 -0.77
N LYS A 14 33.13 -0.37 -0.36
CA LYS A 14 33.30 -0.98 0.98
C LYS A 14 33.21 0.06 2.10
N GLU A 15 33.82 1.24 1.90
CA GLU A 15 33.76 2.34 2.87
C GLU A 15 32.35 2.90 3.02
N GLY A 16 31.62 3.08 1.91
CA GLY A 16 30.21 3.48 1.94
C GLY A 16 29.36 2.49 2.74
N GLN A 17 29.54 1.19 2.51
CA GLN A 17 28.83 0.14 3.25
C GLN A 17 29.15 0.14 4.75
N ALA A 18 30.41 0.38 5.13
CA ALA A 18 30.82 0.47 6.53
C ALA A 18 30.18 1.69 7.22
N LYS A 19 30.19 2.87 6.58
CA LYS A 19 29.55 4.09 7.10
C LYS A 19 28.04 3.96 7.24
N ALA A 20 27.35 3.31 6.30
CA ALA A 20 25.92 2.98 6.43
C ALA A 20 25.63 2.11 7.64
N LYS A 21 26.45 1.07 7.84
CA LYS A 21 26.25 0.12 8.93
C LYS A 21 26.39 0.80 10.29
N LEU A 22 27.37 1.71 10.42
CA LEU A 22 27.57 2.51 11.62
C LEU A 22 26.42 3.49 11.86
N TRP A 23 25.97 4.21 10.82
CA TRP A 23 24.84 5.14 10.94
C TRP A 23 23.53 4.45 11.36
N LEU A 24 23.24 3.28 10.80
CA LEU A 24 22.09 2.45 11.20
C LEU A 24 22.11 2.05 12.67
N GLN A 25 23.28 1.98 13.30
CA GLN A 25 23.44 1.63 14.71
C GLN A 25 23.23 2.85 15.63
N THR A 26 23.33 4.07 15.11
CA THR A 26 23.29 5.31 15.90
C THR A 26 22.09 6.22 15.58
N ALA A 27 21.36 5.97 14.50
CA ALA A 27 20.23 6.80 14.07
C ALA A 27 19.02 6.67 14.99
N SER A 28 18.35 7.79 15.27
CA SER A 28 17.11 7.82 16.04
C SER A 28 15.93 7.25 15.25
N HIS A 29 14.90 6.80 15.97
CA HIS A 29 13.68 6.23 15.39
C HIS A 29 12.99 7.19 14.40
N GLN A 30 13.01 8.50 14.68
CA GLN A 30 12.40 9.52 13.82
C GLN A 30 13.18 9.72 12.50
N GLU A 31 14.50 9.60 12.51
CA GLU A 31 15.35 9.73 11.32
C GLU A 31 15.16 8.55 10.36
N CYS A 32 15.05 7.34 10.92
CA CYS A 32 14.73 6.12 10.20
C CYS A 32 13.35 6.18 9.50
N LEU A 33 12.34 6.73 10.18
CA LEU A 33 10.98 6.89 9.63
C LEU A 33 10.92 7.93 8.50
N LYS A 34 11.69 9.02 8.58
CA LYS A 34 11.78 10.02 7.50
C LYS A 34 12.31 9.41 6.20
N ILE A 35 13.27 8.49 6.29
CA ILE A 35 13.86 7.80 5.12
C ILE A 35 12.95 6.69 4.59
N ALA A 36 12.31 5.91 5.48
CA ALA A 36 11.38 4.85 5.10
C ALA A 36 10.13 5.40 4.38
N ASN A 37 9.59 6.53 4.86
CA ASN A 37 8.42 7.19 4.29
C ASN A 37 8.74 8.11 3.10
N GLY A 38 10.02 8.36 2.81
CA GLY A 38 10.51 9.12 1.66
C GLY A 38 10.70 8.25 0.43
N GLY A 39 9.60 7.87 -0.21
CA GLY A 39 9.58 7.35 -1.58
C GLY A 39 8.93 8.39 -2.47
N TYR A 40 9.76 9.28 -3.03
CA TYR A 40 9.43 10.34 -3.99
C TYR A 40 8.45 11.41 -3.46
N ASP A 41 8.77 12.69 -3.70
CA ASP A 41 7.85 13.84 -3.57
C ASP A 41 7.83 14.67 -2.26
N TYR A 42 8.88 14.65 -1.45
CA TYR A 42 9.22 15.84 -0.64
C TYR A 42 10.71 16.11 -0.83
N GLY A 43 11.03 17.32 -1.29
CA GLY A 43 12.38 17.79 -1.54
C GLY A 43 13.21 17.85 -0.26
N VAL A 44 13.65 16.69 0.22
CA VAL A 44 14.81 16.59 1.09
C VAL A 44 16.00 16.93 0.21
N THR A 45 16.36 18.21 0.22
CA THR A 45 17.52 18.70 -0.52
C THR A 45 18.77 17.99 0.01
N LEU A 46 19.77 17.75 -0.83
CA LEU A 46 21.06 17.18 -0.43
C LEU A 46 21.69 17.92 0.78
N SER A 47 21.30 19.17 1.02
CA SER A 47 21.63 19.97 2.20
C SER A 47 21.06 19.45 3.52
N GLU A 48 19.84 18.93 3.56
CA GLU A 48 19.21 18.41 4.80
C GLU A 48 19.75 17.03 5.20
N LEU A 49 20.30 16.28 4.23
CA LEU A 49 21.05 15.05 4.48
C LEU A 49 22.48 15.32 4.98
N ARG A 50 22.99 16.56 4.89
CA ARG A 50 24.32 16.94 5.43
C ARG A 50 24.28 17.24 6.93
N THR A 51 23.14 17.66 7.47
CA THR A 51 22.96 17.93 8.91
C THR A 51 22.98 16.67 9.78
N THR A 52 22.83 15.48 9.20
CA THR A 52 22.92 14.19 9.92
C THR A 52 24.34 13.62 9.98
N GLY A 53 25.36 14.39 9.56
CA GLY A 53 26.76 13.96 9.57
C GLY A 53 27.12 12.94 8.48
N LEU A 54 26.19 12.62 7.57
CA LEU A 54 26.42 11.72 6.44
C LEU A 54 27.13 12.45 5.30
N HIS A 55 28.44 12.25 5.18
CA HIS A 55 29.15 12.68 3.97
C HIS A 55 28.80 11.75 2.81
N ILE A 56 27.84 12.17 1.98
CA ILE A 56 27.55 11.52 0.69
C ILE A 56 28.64 11.97 -0.30
N PRO A 57 29.44 11.06 -0.88
CA PRO A 57 30.43 11.43 -1.88
C PRO A 57 29.72 12.06 -3.09
N HIS A 58 30.17 13.23 -3.54
CA HIS A 58 29.81 13.76 -4.85
C HIS A 58 30.41 12.87 -5.93
N SER A 59 29.73 11.80 -6.28
CA SER A 59 29.97 11.10 -7.55
C SER A 59 28.84 11.43 -8.50
N GLN A 60 29.17 11.94 -9.68
CA GLN A 60 28.25 12.23 -10.79
C GLN A 60 27.51 10.99 -11.35
N ASP A 61 27.66 9.80 -10.73
CA ASP A 61 26.99 8.57 -11.10
C ASP A 61 25.73 8.34 -10.24
N ARG A 62 24.55 8.62 -10.81
CA ARG A 62 23.22 8.48 -10.16
C ARG A 62 22.89 7.04 -9.70
N ASP A 63 23.58 6.02 -10.22
CA ASP A 63 23.29 4.60 -9.94
C ASP A 63 23.81 4.09 -8.59
N TYR A 64 24.86 4.71 -8.02
CA TYR A 64 25.44 4.25 -6.74
C TYR A 64 24.55 4.58 -5.53
N SER A 65 23.73 5.62 -5.64
CA SER A 65 22.81 6.08 -4.59
C SER A 65 21.67 5.08 -4.35
N TRP A 66 21.14 4.46 -5.41
CA TRP A 66 19.95 3.61 -5.33
C TRP A 66 20.15 2.29 -4.61
N GLY A 67 21.27 1.60 -4.87
CA GLY A 67 21.60 0.33 -4.20
C GLY A 67 21.83 0.51 -2.69
N PHE A 68 22.42 1.66 -2.32
CA PHE A 68 22.69 2.02 -0.93
C PHE A 68 21.40 2.38 -0.17
N VAL A 69 20.55 3.23 -0.76
CA VAL A 69 19.24 3.58 -0.20
C VAL A 69 18.36 2.34 -0.03
N LYS A 70 18.36 1.40 -0.99
CA LYS A 70 17.64 0.12 -0.86
C LYS A 70 18.14 -0.72 0.33
N GLN A 71 19.45 -0.84 0.51
CA GLN A 71 20.04 -1.62 1.59
C GLN A 71 19.79 -1.00 2.98
N VAL A 72 19.82 0.33 3.07
CA VAL A 72 19.49 1.07 4.29
C VAL A 72 17.99 0.95 4.59
N LYS A 73 17.10 1.14 3.60
CA LYS A 73 15.65 0.95 3.77
C LYS A 73 15.30 -0.45 4.25
N SER A 74 15.91 -1.49 3.68
CA SER A 74 15.72 -2.89 4.09
C SER A 74 16.11 -3.11 5.56
N LYS A 75 17.30 -2.66 5.99
CA LYS A 75 17.76 -2.83 7.37
C LYS A 75 16.96 -1.99 8.36
N VAL A 76 16.60 -0.75 8.00
CA VAL A 76 15.74 0.11 8.79
C VAL A 76 14.36 -0.53 8.95
N TYR A 77 13.73 -0.95 7.86
CA TYR A 77 12.43 -1.64 7.88
C TYR A 77 12.47 -2.86 8.79
N HIS A 78 13.43 -3.77 8.59
CA HIS A 78 13.58 -4.96 9.43
C HIS A 78 13.83 -4.62 10.91
N SER A 79 14.61 -3.56 11.20
CA SER A 79 14.90 -3.13 12.58
C SER A 79 13.70 -2.43 13.27
N LEU A 80 12.91 -1.65 12.53
CA LEU A 80 11.69 -0.99 13.03
C LEU A 80 10.59 -2.02 13.33
N HIS A 81 10.47 -3.06 12.49
CA HIS A 81 9.58 -4.20 12.73
C HIS A 81 10.02 -5.04 13.93
N LYS A 82 11.34 -5.21 14.15
CA LYS A 82 11.86 -5.87 15.37
C LYS A 82 11.62 -5.08 16.65
N ALA A 83 11.57 -3.74 16.58
CA ALA A 83 11.40 -2.86 17.73
C ALA A 83 9.93 -2.71 18.20
N ARG A 84 8.96 -3.03 17.34
CA ARG A 84 7.53 -3.04 17.69
C ARG A 84 7.08 -4.49 17.84
N ARG A 85 6.83 -4.94 19.07
CA ARG A 85 6.22 -6.24 19.41
C ARG A 85 4.78 -6.36 18.86
N ARG A 86 4.60 -6.40 17.55
CA ARG A 86 3.42 -7.02 16.94
C ARG A 86 3.92 -8.27 16.21
N PRO A 87 3.33 -9.45 16.49
CA PRO A 87 3.67 -10.64 15.72
C PRO A 87 3.41 -10.37 14.25
N GLU A 88 4.32 -10.84 13.38
CA GLU A 88 4.09 -10.80 11.94
C GLU A 88 2.76 -11.51 11.62
N PRO A 89 1.92 -10.95 10.74
CA PRO A 89 0.70 -11.61 10.34
C PRO A 89 1.00 -12.99 9.75
N GLN A 90 0.21 -14.00 10.13
CA GLN A 90 0.33 -15.33 9.56
C GLN A 90 -0.40 -15.35 8.21
N TRP A 91 0.27 -14.88 7.16
CA TRP A 91 -0.31 -14.66 5.83
C TRP A 91 -0.97 -15.91 5.25
N ASP A 92 -0.30 -17.06 5.32
CA ASP A 92 -0.85 -18.34 4.84
C ASP A 92 -2.14 -18.71 5.56
N ASN A 93 -2.21 -18.41 6.86
CA ASN A 93 -3.38 -18.68 7.69
C ASN A 93 -4.56 -17.75 7.32
N LEU A 94 -4.28 -16.47 7.05
CA LEU A 94 -5.28 -15.51 6.57
C LEU A 94 -5.86 -15.91 5.21
N LEU A 95 -5.00 -16.33 4.27
CA LEU A 95 -5.42 -16.82 2.95
C LEU A 95 -6.17 -18.14 3.04
N ALA A 96 -5.73 -19.07 3.89
CA ALA A 96 -6.42 -20.33 4.12
C ALA A 96 -7.84 -20.09 4.68
N ILE A 97 -8.00 -19.16 5.62
CA ILE A 97 -9.33 -18.75 6.12
C ILE A 97 -10.20 -18.23 4.98
N LEU A 98 -9.69 -17.32 4.14
CA LEU A 98 -10.43 -16.76 3.01
C LEU A 98 -10.88 -17.85 2.02
N HIS A 99 -9.97 -18.74 1.62
CA HIS A 99 -10.24 -19.79 0.64
C HIS A 99 -11.22 -20.85 1.15
N ASN A 100 -11.24 -21.11 2.46
CA ASN A 100 -12.16 -22.07 3.07
C ASN A 100 -13.61 -21.55 3.21
N ILE A 101 -13.84 -20.25 3.00
CA ILE A 101 -15.19 -19.69 3.03
C ILE A 101 -15.92 -20.07 1.76
N ARG A 102 -17.07 -20.74 1.91
CA ARG A 102 -17.91 -21.15 0.79
C ARG A 102 -18.45 -19.93 0.04
N VAL A 103 -18.31 -19.94 -1.28
CA VAL A 103 -18.95 -18.95 -2.15
C VAL A 103 -20.47 -19.00 -1.98
N GLY A 104 -21.10 -17.84 -1.87
CA GLY A 104 -22.53 -17.69 -1.63
C GLY A 104 -22.95 -17.89 -0.18
N ASP A 105 -22.00 -18.17 0.73
CA ASP A 105 -22.27 -18.07 2.16
C ASP A 105 -22.70 -16.65 2.50
N ARG A 106 -23.84 -16.55 3.21
CA ARG A 106 -24.47 -15.30 3.63
C ARG A 106 -24.03 -14.87 5.03
N SER A 107 -23.16 -15.64 5.68
CA SER A 107 -22.52 -15.21 6.92
C SER A 107 -21.59 -14.02 6.68
N ASN A 108 -21.22 -13.32 7.75
CA ASN A 108 -20.25 -12.23 7.67
C ASN A 108 -18.80 -12.75 7.58
N ALA A 109 -18.55 -14.06 7.45
CA ALA A 109 -17.21 -14.64 7.49
C ALA A 109 -16.30 -14.06 6.40
N HIS A 110 -16.82 -13.89 5.18
CA HIS A 110 -16.07 -13.29 4.08
C HIS A 110 -15.65 -11.85 4.40
N GLU A 111 -16.58 -11.02 4.87
CA GLU A 111 -16.29 -9.64 5.28
C GLU A 111 -15.19 -9.57 6.36
N HIS A 112 -15.23 -10.46 7.36
CA HIS A 112 -14.24 -10.52 8.43
C HIS A 112 -12.87 -10.99 7.95
N ALA A 113 -12.82 -11.97 7.04
CA ALA A 113 -11.57 -12.44 6.43
C ALA A 113 -10.92 -11.31 5.62
N ILE A 114 -11.70 -10.62 4.78
CA ILE A 114 -11.24 -9.46 4.02
C ILE A 114 -10.75 -8.34 4.94
N ALA A 115 -11.51 -8.01 6.00
CA ALA A 115 -11.07 -7.00 6.97
C ALA A 115 -9.73 -7.36 7.63
N SER A 116 -9.54 -8.63 7.98
CA SER A 116 -8.31 -9.12 8.59
C SER A 116 -7.11 -9.00 7.64
N ILE A 117 -7.29 -9.40 6.37
CA ILE A 117 -6.26 -9.29 5.33
C ILE A 117 -5.91 -7.83 5.06
N LEU A 118 -6.91 -6.98 4.81
CA LEU A 118 -6.69 -5.57 4.51
C LEU A 118 -6.08 -4.81 5.69
N HIS A 119 -6.51 -5.09 6.91
CA HIS A 119 -5.90 -4.51 8.10
C HIS A 119 -4.43 -4.94 8.20
N ALA A 120 -4.13 -6.24 8.06
CA ALA A 120 -2.76 -6.72 8.05
C ALA A 120 -1.92 -6.04 6.95
N LEU A 121 -2.46 -5.91 5.73
CA LEU A 121 -1.83 -5.27 4.57
C LEU A 121 -1.60 -3.76 4.78
N PHE A 122 -2.51 -3.05 5.43
CA PHE A 122 -2.55 -1.59 5.40
C PHE A 122 -2.55 -0.90 6.77
N THR A 123 -2.30 -1.61 7.87
CA THR A 123 -2.25 -1.04 9.24
C THR A 123 -1.28 0.14 9.41
N SER A 124 -0.29 0.29 8.52
CA SER A 124 0.62 1.45 8.51
C SER A 124 0.03 2.71 7.88
N SER A 125 -1.07 2.59 7.14
CA SER A 125 -1.70 3.64 6.33
C SER A 125 -3.18 3.87 6.67
N LEU A 126 -3.89 2.81 7.04
CA LEU A 126 -5.30 2.81 7.38
C LEU A 126 -5.47 2.47 8.86
N GLY A 127 -6.44 3.12 9.52
CA GLY A 127 -6.78 2.85 10.92
C GLY A 127 -7.42 1.48 11.13
N GLU A 128 -7.96 1.27 12.33
CA GLU A 128 -8.75 0.06 12.64
C GLU A 128 -10.00 -0.03 11.73
N PRO A 129 -10.36 -1.24 11.26
CA PRO A 129 -11.56 -1.42 10.46
C PRO A 129 -12.82 -1.19 11.30
N GLN A 130 -13.76 -0.43 10.75
CA GLN A 130 -15.13 -0.34 11.27
C GLN A 130 -16.03 -1.21 10.41
N MET A 131 -16.50 -2.32 10.98
CA MET A 131 -17.38 -3.27 10.28
C MET A 131 -18.83 -2.77 10.29
N GLN A 132 -19.55 -3.02 9.19
CA GLN A 132 -21.01 -2.91 9.08
C GLN A 132 -21.56 -1.55 9.54
N VAL A 133 -20.95 -0.46 9.08
CA VAL A 133 -21.31 0.90 9.48
C VAL A 133 -22.63 1.30 8.82
N ASN A 134 -23.62 1.64 9.65
CA ASN A 134 -24.90 2.20 9.21
C ASN A 134 -24.76 3.70 8.89
N ILE A 135 -25.30 4.12 7.74
CA ILE A 135 -25.40 5.51 7.32
C ILE A 135 -26.84 5.87 6.93
N HIS A 136 -27.13 7.16 6.85
CA HIS A 136 -28.46 7.71 6.51
C HIS A 136 -29.61 7.19 7.39
N GLY A 137 -29.37 7.02 8.69
CA GLY A 137 -30.37 6.50 9.62
C GLY A 137 -30.67 5.02 9.43
N GLY A 138 -29.68 4.22 9.01
CA GLY A 138 -29.80 2.76 8.86
C GLY A 138 -30.28 2.26 7.50
N ARG A 139 -30.65 3.16 6.58
CA ARG A 139 -31.08 2.80 5.21
C ARG A 139 -29.97 2.22 4.34
N LYS A 140 -28.72 2.48 4.73
CA LYS A 140 -27.53 2.12 3.98
C LYS A 140 -26.51 1.55 4.96
N ARG A 141 -25.94 0.39 4.67
CA ARG A 141 -24.81 -0.23 5.38
C ARG A 141 -23.54 -0.29 4.53
N ILE A 142 -22.37 0.00 5.09
CA ILE A 142 -21.07 -0.18 4.46
C ILE A 142 -20.39 -1.37 5.14
N ASP A 143 -19.87 -2.34 4.37
CA ASP A 143 -19.32 -3.57 4.95
C ASP A 143 -18.07 -3.29 5.80
N ILE A 144 -17.13 -2.50 5.27
CA ILE A 144 -15.94 -2.07 6.02
C ILE A 144 -15.63 -0.61 5.73
N THR A 145 -15.34 0.16 6.77
CA THR A 145 -14.84 1.54 6.65
C THR A 145 -13.48 1.65 7.32
N TYR A 146 -12.51 2.22 6.62
CA TYR A 146 -11.22 2.60 7.17
C TYR A 146 -11.09 4.12 7.20
N ARG A 147 -10.56 4.65 8.30
CA ARG A 147 -10.04 6.02 8.31
C ARG A 147 -8.65 6.03 7.66
N ASN A 148 -8.45 6.90 6.68
CA ASN A 148 -7.13 7.10 6.09
C ASN A 148 -6.27 7.93 7.07
N GLN A 149 -5.17 7.34 7.52
CA GLN A 149 -4.22 7.96 8.45
C GLN A 149 -2.80 7.97 7.86
N ALA A 150 -2.70 7.81 6.53
CA ALA A 150 -1.44 7.58 5.86
C ALA A 150 -0.55 8.82 5.90
N ILE A 151 0.68 8.64 6.38
CA ILE A 151 1.73 9.66 6.38
C ILE A 151 2.69 9.53 5.19
N GLY A 152 2.53 8.47 4.39
CA GLY A 152 3.36 8.10 3.23
C GLY A 152 2.60 7.20 2.24
N GLY A 153 3.22 6.90 1.09
CA GLY A 153 2.74 5.91 0.14
C GLY A 153 1.46 6.28 -0.63
N PHE A 154 0.82 5.27 -1.22
CA PHE A 154 -0.35 5.40 -2.08
C PHE A 154 -1.51 6.14 -1.40
N PHE A 155 -1.90 5.74 -0.19
CA PHE A 155 -3.05 6.34 0.51
C PHE A 155 -2.82 7.80 0.91
N LYS A 156 -1.58 8.22 1.19
CA LYS A 156 -1.26 9.64 1.40
C LYS A 156 -1.37 10.43 0.11
N TRP A 157 -0.78 9.92 -0.97
CA TRP A 157 -0.88 10.54 -2.29
C TRP A 157 -2.36 10.69 -2.68
N LEU A 158 -3.13 9.62 -2.54
CA LEU A 158 -4.56 9.60 -2.82
C LEU A 158 -5.31 10.68 -2.01
N ALA A 159 -5.05 10.82 -0.71
CA ALA A 159 -5.68 11.85 0.12
C ALA A 159 -5.25 13.30 -0.21
N ARG A 160 -4.08 13.49 -0.83
CA ARG A 160 -3.62 14.83 -1.28
C ARG A 160 -4.33 15.27 -2.55
N HIS A 161 -4.69 14.33 -3.42
CA HIS A 161 -5.22 14.63 -4.76
C HIS A 161 -6.72 14.35 -4.89
N TYR A 162 -7.29 13.50 -4.04
CA TYR A 162 -8.67 13.05 -4.09
C TYR A 162 -9.31 13.05 -2.69
N LYS A 163 -10.65 13.07 -2.63
CA LYS A 163 -11.39 12.95 -1.37
C LYS A 163 -11.29 11.51 -0.86
N ALA A 164 -10.29 11.22 -0.04
CA ALA A 164 -10.02 9.88 0.47
C ALA A 164 -9.78 9.86 1.99
N GLN A 165 -10.56 10.65 2.74
CA GLN A 165 -10.52 10.70 4.21
C GLN A 165 -10.93 9.35 4.82
N HIS A 166 -11.89 8.68 4.19
CA HIS A 166 -12.23 7.29 4.44
C HIS A 166 -12.03 6.45 3.17
N VAL A 167 -11.66 5.19 3.39
CA VAL A 167 -11.65 4.14 2.37
C VAL A 167 -12.80 3.20 2.69
N PHE A 168 -13.76 3.11 1.78
CA PHE A 168 -14.89 2.20 1.92
C PHE A 168 -14.60 0.89 1.22
N VAL A 169 -15.00 -0.22 1.82
CA VAL A 169 -14.87 -1.55 1.21
C VAL A 169 -16.23 -2.20 1.17
N GLU A 170 -16.57 -2.72 0.01
CA GLU A 170 -17.74 -3.55 -0.24
C GLU A 170 -17.26 -4.95 -0.62
N CYS A 171 -17.83 -5.97 0.02
CA CYS A 171 -17.40 -7.36 -0.13
C CYS A 171 -18.48 -8.20 -0.83
N LYS A 172 -18.12 -8.91 -1.90
CA LYS A 172 -19.02 -9.76 -2.68
C LYS A 172 -18.57 -11.21 -2.64
N ASN A 173 -19.28 -12.03 -1.85
CA ASN A 173 -19.03 -13.47 -1.75
C ASN A 173 -19.85 -14.27 -2.77
N TYR A 174 -19.74 -13.96 -4.05
CA TYR A 174 -20.34 -14.74 -5.15
C TYR A 174 -19.44 -14.71 -6.40
N ASN A 175 -19.69 -15.64 -7.33
CA ASN A 175 -18.83 -15.86 -8.50
C ASN A 175 -19.17 -15.05 -9.76
N PRO A 176 -20.39 -14.51 -9.96
CA PRO A 176 -20.57 -13.55 -11.04
C PRO A 176 -19.62 -12.36 -10.89
N ASP A 177 -18.95 -11.99 -11.99
CA ASP A 177 -18.17 -10.76 -12.06
C ASP A 177 -19.05 -9.58 -11.62
N PRO A 178 -18.54 -8.65 -10.78
CA PRO A 178 -19.31 -7.50 -10.37
C PRO A 178 -19.81 -6.69 -11.57
N ALA A 179 -21.06 -6.27 -11.50
CA ALA A 179 -21.72 -5.48 -12.52
C ALA A 179 -21.98 -4.06 -12.00
N ASN A 180 -22.75 -3.30 -12.77
CA ASN A 180 -23.09 -1.92 -12.42
C ASN A 180 -23.80 -1.81 -11.05
N PRO A 181 -24.73 -2.71 -10.67
CA PRO A 181 -25.39 -2.62 -9.37
C PRO A 181 -24.43 -2.61 -8.17
N GLU A 182 -23.34 -3.37 -8.23
CA GLU A 182 -22.34 -3.43 -7.18
C GLU A 182 -21.50 -2.14 -7.11
N LEU A 183 -21.14 -1.58 -8.26
CA LEU A 183 -20.46 -0.29 -8.37
C LEU A 183 -21.36 0.84 -7.91
N ASP A 184 -22.63 0.81 -8.27
CA ASP A 184 -23.66 1.78 -7.86
C ASP A 184 -23.91 1.70 -6.35
N GLN A 185 -23.89 0.49 -5.79
CA GLN A 185 -24.01 0.28 -4.36
C GLN A 185 -22.86 0.95 -3.58
N LEU A 186 -21.61 0.76 -4.03
CA LEU A 186 -20.43 1.33 -3.38
C LEU A 186 -20.32 2.84 -3.62
N SER A 187 -20.48 3.30 -4.87
CA SER A 187 -20.48 4.74 -5.19
C SER A 187 -21.58 5.50 -4.44
N GLY A 188 -22.74 4.88 -4.23
CA GLY A 188 -23.82 5.42 -3.40
C GLY A 188 -23.47 5.61 -1.92
N ARG A 189 -22.30 5.14 -1.45
CA ARG A 189 -21.78 5.36 -0.08
C ARG A 189 -20.90 6.59 0.02
N PHE A 190 -20.31 6.98 -1.11
CA PHE A 190 -19.39 8.09 -1.19
C PHE A 190 -20.08 9.42 -0.91
N SER A 191 -19.28 10.38 -0.46
CA SER A 191 -19.66 11.79 -0.45
C SER A 191 -18.40 12.64 -0.38
N PRO A 192 -18.45 13.91 -0.82
CA PRO A 192 -17.31 14.82 -0.70
C PRO A 192 -16.80 14.97 0.74
N LEU A 193 -17.69 14.83 1.73
CA LEU A 193 -17.38 14.97 3.16
C LEU A 193 -16.76 13.71 3.76
N ARG A 194 -17.24 12.52 3.39
CA ARG A 194 -16.74 11.26 3.97
C ARG A 194 -15.57 10.69 3.18
N GLY A 195 -15.58 10.85 1.86
CA GLY A 195 -14.63 10.24 0.93
C GLY A 195 -15.34 9.72 -0.32
N GLN A 196 -14.58 9.59 -1.40
CA GLN A 196 -15.00 9.17 -2.74
C GLN A 196 -14.09 8.09 -3.32
N PHE A 197 -13.38 7.35 -2.46
CA PHE A 197 -12.57 6.21 -2.85
C PHE A 197 -13.03 4.95 -2.12
N GLY A 198 -13.07 3.83 -2.84
CA GLY A 198 -13.38 2.54 -2.25
C GLY A 198 -12.80 1.36 -2.99
N LEU A 199 -12.80 0.22 -2.30
CA LEU A 199 -12.41 -1.09 -2.81
C LEU A 199 -13.66 -1.96 -2.95
N LEU A 200 -13.84 -2.58 -4.11
CA LEU A 200 -14.84 -3.64 -4.29
C LEU A 200 -14.10 -4.98 -4.35
N ILE A 201 -14.34 -5.85 -3.38
CA ILE A 201 -13.62 -7.11 -3.25
C ILE A 201 -14.56 -8.27 -3.53
N CYS A 202 -14.25 -9.07 -4.55
CA CYS A 202 -15.04 -10.24 -4.94
C CYS A 202 -14.17 -11.51 -4.99
N ARG A 203 -14.80 -12.67 -5.17
CA ARG A 203 -14.07 -13.96 -5.18
C ARG A 203 -13.21 -14.15 -6.42
N SER A 204 -13.73 -13.75 -7.57
CA SER A 204 -13.07 -13.91 -8.86
C SER A 204 -13.55 -12.85 -9.84
N ILE A 205 -12.71 -12.51 -10.82
CA ILE A 205 -13.09 -11.70 -11.97
C ILE A 205 -12.64 -12.42 -13.23
N SER A 206 -13.59 -12.80 -14.06
CA SER A 206 -13.38 -13.51 -15.32
C SER A 206 -12.91 -12.54 -16.40
N ASP A 207 -13.53 -11.35 -16.49
CA ASP A 207 -13.18 -10.29 -17.43
C ASP A 207 -12.63 -9.06 -16.71
N LYS A 208 -11.31 -9.08 -16.44
CA LYS A 208 -10.61 -7.95 -15.80
C LYS A 208 -10.59 -6.68 -16.67
N SER A 209 -10.81 -6.79 -17.98
CA SER A 209 -10.86 -5.64 -18.88
C SER A 209 -12.20 -4.92 -18.74
N LEU A 210 -13.30 -5.67 -18.79
CA LEU A 210 -14.65 -5.12 -18.65
C LEU A 210 -14.87 -4.48 -17.28
N ILE A 211 -14.43 -5.12 -16.19
CA ILE A 211 -14.56 -4.50 -14.86
C ILE A 211 -13.76 -3.20 -14.76
N ALA A 212 -12.57 -3.14 -15.37
CA ALA A 212 -11.74 -1.94 -15.36
C ALA A 212 -12.40 -0.80 -16.14
N GLN A 213 -13.03 -1.11 -17.29
CA GLN A 213 -13.84 -0.14 -18.04
C GLN A 213 -15.00 0.39 -17.19
N ARG A 214 -15.78 -0.49 -16.54
CA ARG A 214 -16.89 -0.05 -15.66
C ARG A 214 -16.43 0.82 -14.49
N CYS A 215 -15.28 0.50 -13.88
CA CYS A 215 -14.69 1.31 -12.82
C CYS A 215 -14.25 2.69 -13.34
N ARG A 216 -13.65 2.73 -14.54
CA ARG A 216 -13.27 3.97 -15.21
C ARG A 216 -14.49 4.82 -15.53
N ASP A 217 -15.55 4.25 -16.09
CA ASP A 217 -16.79 4.97 -16.39
C ASP A 217 -17.38 5.58 -15.11
N THR A 218 -17.38 4.83 -13.99
CA THR A 218 -17.80 5.36 -12.67
C THR A 218 -16.97 6.57 -12.22
N ALA A 219 -15.66 6.54 -12.45
CA ALA A 219 -14.78 7.65 -12.12
C ALA A 219 -14.99 8.87 -13.03
N LEU A 220 -15.13 8.65 -14.34
CA LEU A 220 -15.38 9.70 -15.34
C LEU A 220 -16.76 10.35 -15.16
N ASP A 221 -17.76 9.60 -14.69
CA ASP A 221 -19.07 10.12 -14.31
C ASP A 221 -19.06 10.91 -12.98
N HIS A 222 -17.90 11.10 -12.37
CA HIS A 222 -17.73 11.75 -11.07
C HIS A 222 -18.49 11.07 -9.91
N ARG A 223 -18.79 9.77 -10.04
CA ARG A 223 -19.43 8.95 -8.99
C ARG A 223 -18.42 8.38 -7.99
N GLY A 224 -17.14 8.72 -8.14
CA GLY A 224 -16.02 8.37 -7.28
C GLY A 224 -15.15 7.26 -7.86
N PHE A 225 -14.11 6.88 -7.12
CA PHE A 225 -13.05 6.00 -7.58
C PHE A 225 -13.19 4.63 -6.92
N ILE A 226 -13.51 3.62 -7.72
CA ILE A 226 -13.63 2.24 -7.26
C ILE A 226 -12.49 1.42 -7.85
N VAL A 227 -11.73 0.74 -6.99
CA VAL A 227 -10.75 -0.27 -7.40
C VAL A 227 -11.32 -1.65 -7.08
N CYS A 228 -11.59 -2.44 -8.11
CA CYS A 228 -12.01 -3.84 -7.96
C CYS A 228 -10.80 -4.76 -7.80
N LEU A 229 -10.90 -5.70 -6.85
CA LEU A 229 -9.88 -6.71 -6.56
C LEU A 229 -10.56 -8.08 -6.37
N ASP A 230 -9.92 -9.14 -6.85
CA ASP A 230 -10.30 -10.52 -6.52
C ASP A 230 -9.34 -11.20 -5.52
N ASP A 231 -9.64 -12.44 -5.13
CA ASP A 231 -8.81 -13.23 -4.20
C ASP A 231 -7.35 -13.34 -4.70
N ASN A 232 -7.12 -13.38 -6.03
CA ASN A 232 -5.78 -13.41 -6.62
C ASN A 232 -5.06 -12.05 -6.47
N ASP A 233 -5.74 -10.93 -6.71
CA ASP A 233 -5.18 -9.60 -6.47
C ASP A 233 -4.77 -9.41 -4.98
N LEU A 234 -5.52 -10.01 -4.03
CA LEU A 234 -5.13 -10.02 -2.61
C LEU A 234 -3.85 -10.83 -2.36
N CYS A 235 -3.71 -11.98 -3.03
CA CYS A 235 -2.48 -12.78 -2.99
C CYS A 235 -1.28 -11.96 -3.52
N ASP A 236 -1.45 -11.26 -4.63
CA ASP A 236 -0.41 -10.42 -5.23
C ASP A 236 0.01 -9.27 -4.30
N LEU A 237 -0.94 -8.63 -3.62
CA LEU A 237 -0.65 -7.60 -2.61
C LEU A 237 0.16 -8.15 -1.42
N ILE A 238 -0.17 -9.35 -0.94
CA ILE A 238 0.56 -10.01 0.14
C ILE A 238 1.99 -10.33 -0.31
N GLN A 239 2.16 -10.88 -1.51
CA GLN A 239 3.48 -11.21 -2.05
C GLN A 239 4.36 -9.96 -2.25
N ALA A 240 3.77 -8.85 -2.72
CA ALA A 240 4.48 -7.60 -2.92
C ALA A 240 5.10 -7.06 -1.60
N ARG A 241 4.48 -7.31 -0.45
CA ARG A 241 5.02 -6.91 0.86
C ARG A 241 6.31 -7.62 1.27
N GLY A 242 6.47 -8.87 0.84
CA GLY A 242 7.70 -9.63 1.08
C GLY A 242 8.86 -9.17 0.19
N SER A 243 8.58 -8.39 -0.85
CA SER A 243 9.58 -7.94 -1.81
C SER A 243 10.31 -6.68 -1.34
N LEU A 244 11.63 -6.68 -1.53
CA LEU A 244 12.48 -5.50 -1.28
C LEU A 244 12.51 -4.53 -2.48
N THR A 245 12.01 -4.97 -3.64
CA THR A 245 12.12 -4.23 -4.90
C THR A 245 10.79 -3.72 -5.43
N VAL A 246 9.69 -4.33 -5.01
CA VAL A 246 8.34 -3.99 -5.45
C VAL A 246 7.71 -3.05 -4.42
N ASP A 247 7.11 -1.96 -4.87
CA ASP A 247 6.27 -1.10 -4.03
C ASP A 247 5.05 -1.92 -3.57
N PRO A 248 4.78 -2.07 -2.25
CA PRO A 248 3.63 -2.82 -1.75
C PRO A 248 2.27 -2.27 -2.21
N PHE A 249 2.23 -1.05 -2.75
CA PHE A 249 1.03 -0.44 -3.31
C PHE A 249 0.99 -0.40 -4.84
N SER A 250 1.95 -1.04 -5.53
CA SER A 250 2.08 -0.98 -6.99
C SER A 250 0.80 -1.40 -7.71
N LEU A 251 0.17 -2.50 -7.27
CA LEU A 251 -1.10 -2.97 -7.83
C LEU A 251 -2.21 -1.94 -7.64
N LEU A 252 -2.39 -1.41 -6.42
CA LEU A 252 -3.41 -0.38 -6.17
C LEU A 252 -3.18 0.88 -7.02
N ARG A 253 -1.92 1.30 -7.16
CA ARG A 253 -1.55 2.43 -8.00
C ARG A 253 -1.88 2.17 -9.46
N GLN A 254 -1.48 1.03 -10.00
CA GLN A 254 -1.79 0.64 -11.37
C GLN A 254 -3.30 0.60 -11.62
N ARG A 255 -4.07 -0.01 -10.71
CA ARG A 255 -5.53 -0.08 -10.83
C ARG A 255 -6.16 1.31 -10.80
N PHE A 256 -5.69 2.18 -9.90
CA PHE A 256 -6.17 3.55 -9.80
C PHE A 256 -5.81 4.39 -11.03
N ASP A 257 -4.60 4.27 -11.53
CA ASP A 257 -4.09 4.96 -12.71
C ASP A 257 -4.94 4.67 -13.96
N ASN A 258 -5.38 3.41 -14.13
CA ASN A 258 -6.31 3.01 -15.19
C ASN A 258 -7.70 3.69 -15.11
N LEU A 259 -8.08 4.23 -13.94
CA LEU A 259 -9.34 4.96 -13.77
C LEU A 259 -9.26 6.39 -14.32
N ILE A 260 -8.05 6.96 -14.40
CA ILE A 260 -7.84 8.40 -14.66
C ILE A 260 -7.02 8.71 -15.90
N MET A 261 -6.21 7.77 -16.40
CA MET A 261 -5.42 7.89 -17.63
C MET A 261 -6.09 7.14 -18.76
#